data_AF-A0A162GIA2-F1
#
_entry.id   AF-A0A162GIA2-F1
#
_cell.length_a   1.000
_cell.length_b   1.000
_cell.length_c   1.000
_cell.angle_alpha   90.00
_cell.angle_beta   90.00
_cell.angle_gamma   90.00
#
_symmetry.space_group_name_H-M   'P 1'
#
loop_
_entity.id
_entity.type
_entity.pdbx_description
1 polymer ?
#
loop_
_entity_poly.entity_id
_entity_poly.type
_entity_poly.pdbx_seq_one_letter_code
_entity_poly.pdbx_strand_id
1 'polypeptide(L)'
;MKNILALVLVTLTFANQAQAWGKRDRQVPPPAPHYVSREECSANLYSQLGTFESLTDQACSYGRTDFEFQRCTVELARYKFGDGKVDVAGFFCAKGVLDSRVQDCTLQLSAKVSKDYQDYFVSICSQAVNPRFAECAADMYINGGQEFENLRATTDVLRLCRNQTNFELNTCIKDGVRRGQNSDIVARACLEKHDPEIKARREAQRRAAEQARLEEQRRQQEAQRVAEQRRIEAQREAQRRAEEQRRLEEQRRQSQTQNQEQARRQEELRKQEEARKKAEEQKRKQEEDKKKGSSSSSGTSTGSTGSTSTNSGTGSTTKTEEPGVIPPPPTTTIDDLPAFDE
;
A
#
# COMPACT_ATOMS: atom_id res chain seq x y z
N MET A 1 -30.52 -2.64 -22.25
CA MET A 1 -30.68 -3.21 -23.61
C MET A 1 -29.73 -2.63 -24.68
N LYS A 2 -29.10 -1.46 -24.50
CA LYS A 2 -28.17 -0.89 -25.50
C LYS A 2 -26.78 -1.57 -25.59
N ASN A 3 -26.33 -2.29 -24.56
CA ASN A 3 -25.00 -2.94 -24.55
C ASN A 3 -24.96 -4.33 -25.20
N ILE A 4 -26.11 -4.95 -25.48
CA ILE A 4 -26.15 -6.27 -26.11
C ILE A 4 -25.99 -6.16 -27.64
N LEU A 5 -26.41 -5.05 -28.24
CA LEU A 5 -26.28 -4.83 -29.68
C LEU A 5 -24.81 -4.64 -30.14
N ALA A 6 -23.96 -4.06 -29.29
CA ALA A 6 -22.55 -3.84 -29.62
C ALA A 6 -21.74 -5.15 -29.65
N LEU A 7 -22.12 -6.13 -28.82
CA LEU A 7 -21.42 -7.42 -28.77
C LEU A 7 -21.73 -8.30 -30.00
N VAL A 8 -22.93 -8.18 -30.58
CA VAL A 8 -23.35 -8.95 -31.77
C VAL A 8 -22.75 -8.39 -33.05
N LEU A 9 -22.48 -7.08 -33.11
CA LEU A 9 -21.83 -6.45 -34.27
C LEU A 9 -20.33 -6.80 -34.39
N VAL A 10 -19.66 -7.08 -33.27
CA VAL A 10 -18.24 -7.52 -33.28
C VAL A 10 -18.10 -8.98 -33.70
N THR A 11 -19.07 -9.86 -33.42
CA THR A 11 -18.97 -11.27 -33.81
C THR A 11 -19.27 -11.52 -35.29
N LEU A 12 -20.08 -10.68 -35.93
CA LEU A 12 -20.41 -10.80 -37.36
C LEU A 12 -19.27 -10.37 -38.30
N THR A 13 -18.33 -9.54 -37.87
CA THR A 13 -17.16 -9.19 -38.70
C THR A 13 -16.09 -10.29 -38.73
N PHE A 14 -16.03 -11.17 -37.72
CA PHE A 14 -15.09 -12.31 -37.74
C PHE A 14 -15.57 -13.49 -38.60
N ALA A 15 -16.87 -13.63 -38.86
CA ALA A 15 -17.38 -14.74 -39.67
C ALA A 15 -17.07 -14.59 -41.17
N ASN A 16 -16.85 -13.37 -41.67
CA ASN A 16 -16.59 -13.13 -43.10
C ASN A 16 -15.12 -13.27 -43.52
N GLN A 17 -14.17 -13.46 -42.58
CA GLN A 17 -12.77 -13.77 -42.93
C GLN A 17 -12.49 -15.27 -43.13
N ALA A 18 -13.42 -16.16 -42.75
CA ALA A 18 -13.20 -17.60 -42.81
C ALA A 18 -13.32 -18.20 -44.24
N GLN A 19 -13.96 -17.50 -45.19
CA GLN A 19 -14.18 -18.04 -46.55
C GLN A 19 -13.13 -17.63 -47.60
N ALA A 20 -12.14 -16.80 -47.24
CA ALA A 20 -11.08 -16.39 -48.15
C ALA A 20 -9.86 -17.34 -48.20
N TRP A 21 -9.93 -18.51 -47.54
CA TRP A 21 -8.81 -19.45 -47.42
C TRP A 21 -8.90 -20.67 -48.35
N GLY A 22 -9.92 -20.73 -49.22
CA GLY A 22 -10.22 -21.91 -50.05
C GLY A 22 -9.51 -22.02 -51.40
N LYS A 23 -8.71 -21.04 -51.81
CA LYS A 23 -7.91 -21.08 -53.05
C LYS A 23 -6.52 -20.52 -52.81
N ARG A 24 -5.74 -21.15 -51.94
CA ARG A 24 -4.29 -21.09 -52.09
C ARG A 24 -3.98 -21.95 -53.30
N ASP A 25 -3.64 -21.30 -54.42
CA ASP A 25 -2.95 -21.95 -55.51
C ASP A 25 -1.90 -22.89 -54.91
N ARG A 26 -1.80 -24.11 -55.44
CA ARG A 26 -0.72 -25.03 -55.09
C ARG A 26 0.59 -24.30 -55.41
N GLN A 27 1.12 -23.57 -54.44
CA GLN A 27 2.47 -23.03 -54.49
C GLN A 27 3.34 -24.25 -54.67
N VAL A 28 3.87 -24.39 -55.89
CA VAL A 28 4.95 -25.32 -56.17
C VAL A 28 5.99 -25.03 -55.09
N PRO A 29 6.39 -26.03 -54.28
CA PRO A 29 7.40 -25.81 -53.27
C PRO A 29 8.61 -25.18 -53.96
N PRO A 30 9.17 -24.08 -53.42
CA PRO A 30 10.32 -23.45 -54.02
C PRO A 30 11.39 -24.51 -54.27
N PRO A 31 12.07 -24.48 -55.43
CA PRO A 31 13.11 -25.44 -55.74
C PRO A 31 14.11 -25.50 -54.57
N ALA A 32 14.56 -26.70 -54.24
CA ALA A 32 15.50 -26.90 -53.15
C ALA A 32 16.73 -26.01 -53.37
N PRO A 33 17.22 -25.29 -52.35
CA PRO A 33 18.38 -24.43 -52.49
C PRO A 33 19.58 -25.26 -52.97
N HIS A 34 20.17 -24.85 -54.09
CA HIS A 34 21.41 -25.44 -54.59
C HIS A 34 22.55 -24.97 -53.68
N TYR A 35 22.96 -25.83 -52.75
CA TYR A 35 24.14 -25.60 -51.93
C TYR A 35 25.39 -25.87 -52.77
N VAL A 36 26.27 -24.88 -52.79
CA VAL A 36 27.56 -24.93 -53.46
C VAL A 36 28.61 -25.26 -52.40
N SER A 37 29.65 -26.03 -52.74
CA SER A 37 30.73 -26.30 -51.78
C SER A 37 31.42 -25.01 -51.33
N ARG A 38 32.14 -25.03 -50.20
CA ARG A 38 32.82 -23.84 -49.69
C ARG A 38 33.89 -23.37 -50.67
N GLU A 39 34.59 -24.31 -51.28
CA GLU A 39 35.64 -24.09 -52.28
C GLU A 39 35.08 -23.48 -53.57
N GLU A 40 33.93 -23.98 -54.04
CA GLU A 40 33.26 -23.40 -55.20
C GLU A 40 32.70 -22.00 -54.89
N CYS A 41 32.19 -21.79 -53.68
CA CYS A 41 31.73 -20.47 -53.22
C CYS A 41 32.89 -19.46 -53.23
N SER A 42 34.04 -19.82 -52.65
CA SER A 42 35.18 -18.90 -52.59
C SER A 42 35.79 -18.66 -53.96
N ALA A 43 35.93 -19.70 -54.80
CA ALA A 43 36.37 -19.57 -56.19
C ALA A 43 35.44 -18.64 -57.00
N ASN A 44 34.12 -18.76 -56.83
CA ASN A 44 33.17 -17.91 -57.54
C ASN A 44 33.27 -16.45 -57.06
N LEU A 45 33.30 -16.20 -55.76
CA LEU A 45 33.49 -14.85 -55.22
C LEU A 45 34.83 -14.24 -55.66
N TYR A 46 35.91 -15.02 -55.67
CA TYR A 46 37.22 -14.60 -56.14
C TYR A 46 37.17 -14.17 -57.60
N SER A 47 36.56 -15.00 -58.46
CA SER A 47 36.44 -14.71 -59.90
C SER A 47 35.64 -13.44 -60.19
N GLN A 48 34.62 -13.14 -59.37
CA GLN A 48 33.76 -11.98 -59.57
C GLN A 48 34.35 -10.69 -58.99
N LEU A 49 35.08 -10.77 -57.86
CA LEU A 49 35.54 -9.59 -57.13
C LEU A 49 37.02 -9.29 -57.32
N GLY A 50 37.81 -10.24 -57.81
CA GLY A 50 39.26 -10.07 -58.00
C GLY A 50 40.02 -9.78 -56.71
N THR A 51 39.49 -10.19 -55.56
CA THR A 51 40.08 -9.98 -54.23
C THR A 51 40.96 -11.15 -53.80
N PHE A 52 41.53 -11.15 -52.59
CA PHE A 52 42.35 -12.27 -52.11
C PHE A 52 41.50 -13.50 -51.76
N GLU A 53 41.98 -14.70 -52.13
CA GLU A 53 41.32 -15.98 -51.88
C GLU A 53 41.00 -16.20 -50.39
N SER A 54 41.88 -15.76 -49.50
CA SER A 54 41.67 -15.84 -48.05
C SER A 54 40.46 -15.05 -47.54
N LEU A 55 40.13 -13.91 -48.16
CA LEU A 55 38.97 -13.10 -47.79
C LEU A 55 37.66 -13.71 -48.30
N THR A 56 37.69 -14.31 -49.49
CA THR A 56 36.54 -15.03 -50.05
C THR A 56 36.27 -16.34 -49.30
N ASP A 57 37.32 -17.05 -48.89
CA ASP A 57 37.23 -18.22 -48.03
C ASP A 57 36.65 -17.91 -46.66
N GLN A 58 37.00 -16.74 -46.10
CA GLN A 58 36.45 -16.25 -44.85
C GLN A 58 34.97 -15.88 -45.01
N ALA A 59 34.59 -15.20 -46.10
CA ALA A 59 33.18 -14.91 -46.38
C ALA A 59 32.34 -16.20 -46.48
N CYS A 60 32.81 -17.21 -47.22
CA CYS A 60 32.09 -18.49 -47.35
C CYS A 60 32.14 -19.35 -46.07
N SER A 61 32.96 -19.00 -45.07
CA SER A 61 33.04 -19.70 -43.78
C SER A 61 31.87 -19.41 -42.84
N TYR A 62 31.10 -18.34 -43.09
CA TYR A 62 29.94 -17.97 -42.27
C TYR A 62 28.72 -18.90 -42.44
N GLY A 63 28.88 -20.02 -43.15
CA GLY A 63 27.92 -21.13 -43.16
C GLY A 63 26.81 -21.04 -44.21
N ARG A 64 26.76 -19.98 -45.02
CA ARG A 64 25.91 -19.88 -46.21
C ARG A 64 26.78 -19.82 -47.45
N THR A 65 26.51 -20.69 -48.42
CA THR A 65 27.25 -20.77 -49.70
C THR A 65 26.31 -20.77 -50.90
N ASP A 66 25.00 -20.57 -50.69
CA ASP A 66 24.01 -20.54 -51.75
C ASP A 66 24.21 -19.35 -52.72
N PHE A 67 23.61 -19.43 -53.91
CA PHE A 67 23.75 -18.40 -54.95
C PHE A 67 23.26 -17.02 -54.49
N GLU A 68 22.21 -16.96 -53.68
CA GLU A 68 21.66 -15.71 -53.15
C GLU A 68 22.65 -15.04 -52.18
N PHE A 69 23.30 -15.83 -51.32
CA PHE A 69 24.38 -15.38 -50.45
C PHE A 69 25.54 -14.81 -51.28
N GLN A 70 25.98 -15.52 -52.33
CA GLN A 70 27.09 -15.07 -53.16
C GLN A 70 26.74 -13.76 -53.88
N ARG A 71 25.53 -13.66 -54.46
CA ARG A 71 25.03 -12.43 -55.09
C ARG A 71 25.01 -11.26 -54.11
N CYS A 72 24.42 -11.46 -52.93
CA CYS A 72 24.39 -10.45 -51.87
C CYS A 72 25.80 -9.98 -51.50
N THR A 73 26.74 -10.91 -51.35
CA THR A 73 28.12 -10.62 -50.96
C THR A 73 28.82 -9.78 -52.01
N VAL A 74 28.65 -10.12 -53.29
CA VAL A 74 29.20 -9.36 -54.42
C VAL A 74 28.61 -7.95 -54.49
N GLU A 75 27.29 -7.81 -54.33
CA GLU A 75 26.63 -6.51 -54.36
C GLU A 75 27.09 -5.61 -53.20
N LEU A 76 27.10 -6.11 -51.96
CA LEU A 76 27.56 -5.33 -50.82
C LEU A 76 29.05 -4.98 -50.90
N ALA A 77 29.89 -5.89 -51.39
CA ALA A 77 31.30 -5.63 -51.59
C ALA A 77 31.51 -4.50 -52.61
N ARG A 78 30.90 -4.58 -53.80
CA ARG A 78 31.11 -3.59 -54.86
C ARG A 78 30.52 -2.22 -54.55
N TYR A 79 29.32 -2.18 -53.98
CA TYR A 79 28.57 -0.93 -53.85
C TYR A 79 28.73 -0.24 -52.50
N LYS A 80 29.18 -0.95 -51.46
CA LYS A 80 29.21 -0.40 -50.10
C LYS A 80 30.57 -0.50 -49.42
N PHE A 81 31.18 -1.69 -49.36
CA PHE A 81 32.37 -1.89 -48.52
C PHE A 81 33.70 -1.82 -49.25
N GLY A 82 33.68 -1.99 -50.58
CA GLY A 82 34.85 -2.21 -51.43
C GLY A 82 35.28 -3.68 -51.48
N ASP A 83 35.96 -4.05 -52.57
CA ASP A 83 36.40 -5.43 -52.84
C ASP A 83 37.41 -5.97 -51.80
N GLY A 84 38.06 -5.10 -51.04
CA GLY A 84 38.95 -5.47 -49.94
C GLY A 84 38.26 -5.88 -48.64
N LYS A 85 36.92 -5.82 -48.56
CA LYS A 85 36.11 -6.10 -47.36
C LYS A 85 35.03 -7.15 -47.61
N VAL A 86 35.35 -8.15 -48.41
CA VAL A 86 34.44 -9.24 -48.78
C VAL A 86 34.06 -10.11 -47.58
N ASP A 87 34.95 -10.24 -46.59
CA ASP A 87 34.66 -10.90 -45.32
C ASP A 87 33.49 -10.21 -44.57
N VAL A 88 33.48 -8.88 -44.54
CA VAL A 88 32.41 -8.07 -43.92
C VAL A 88 31.11 -8.19 -44.72
N ALA A 89 31.18 -8.14 -46.05
CA ALA A 89 30.00 -8.32 -46.91
C ALA A 89 29.37 -9.71 -46.69
N GLY A 90 30.20 -10.75 -46.69
CA GLY A 90 29.78 -12.13 -46.41
C GLY A 90 29.15 -12.27 -45.05
N PHE A 91 29.72 -11.66 -44.01
CA PHE A 91 29.14 -11.66 -42.67
C PHE A 91 27.69 -11.13 -42.65
N PHE A 92 27.44 -9.94 -43.22
CA PHE A 92 26.09 -9.36 -43.23
C PHE A 92 25.10 -10.18 -44.08
N CYS A 93 25.54 -10.70 -45.23
CA CYS A 93 24.72 -11.56 -46.08
C CYS A 93 24.37 -12.89 -45.42
N ALA A 94 25.32 -13.49 -44.70
CA ALA A 94 25.08 -14.72 -43.95
C ALA A 94 24.02 -14.52 -42.87
N LYS A 95 24.03 -13.36 -42.20
CA LYS A 95 23.04 -12.97 -41.17
C LYS A 95 21.74 -12.40 -41.74
N GLY A 96 21.63 -12.25 -43.06
CA GLY A 96 20.44 -11.67 -43.72
C GLY A 96 20.24 -10.18 -43.41
N VAL A 97 21.30 -9.46 -43.05
CA VAL A 97 21.24 -8.05 -42.67
C VAL A 97 21.46 -7.18 -43.90
N LEU A 98 20.36 -6.81 -44.56
CA LEU A 98 20.38 -5.95 -45.75
C LEU A 98 20.09 -4.47 -45.44
N ASP A 99 19.61 -4.14 -44.22
CA ASP A 99 19.36 -2.74 -43.83
C ASP A 99 20.69 -2.00 -43.66
N SER A 100 20.90 -0.97 -44.49
CA SER A 100 22.11 -0.19 -44.51
C SER A 100 22.42 0.47 -43.17
N ARG A 101 21.40 0.85 -42.38
CA ARG A 101 21.56 1.49 -41.07
C ARG A 101 22.12 0.51 -40.05
N VAL A 102 21.66 -0.74 -40.08
CA VAL A 102 22.16 -1.80 -39.20
C VAL A 102 23.61 -2.09 -39.52
N GLN A 103 23.94 -2.20 -40.81
CA GLN A 103 25.31 -2.42 -41.28
C GLN A 103 26.26 -1.29 -40.84
N ASP A 104 25.86 -0.02 -41.02
CA ASP A 104 26.70 1.13 -40.66
C ASP A 104 26.91 1.20 -39.14
N CYS A 105 25.84 0.96 -38.37
CA CYS A 105 25.90 0.85 -36.91
C CYS A 105 26.85 -0.26 -36.46
N THR A 106 26.72 -1.47 -37.00
CA THR A 106 27.57 -2.61 -36.64
C THR A 106 29.03 -2.32 -36.99
N LEU A 107 29.29 -1.71 -38.15
CA LEU A 107 30.65 -1.33 -38.54
C LEU A 107 31.27 -0.30 -37.60
N GLN A 108 30.52 0.75 -37.26
CA GLN A 108 30.96 1.78 -36.33
C GLN A 108 31.32 1.21 -34.96
N LEU A 109 30.53 0.25 -34.46
CA LEU A 109 30.81 -0.45 -33.21
C LEU A 109 32.02 -1.38 -33.34
N SER A 110 32.10 -2.17 -34.41
CA SER A 110 33.21 -3.09 -34.65
C SER A 110 34.56 -2.40 -34.87
N ALA A 111 34.57 -1.13 -35.27
CA ALA A 111 35.80 -0.34 -35.36
C ALA A 111 36.39 -0.02 -33.98
N LYS A 112 35.58 -0.06 -32.91
CA LYS A 112 35.98 0.26 -31.54
C LYS A 112 36.29 -0.98 -30.69
N VAL A 113 35.92 -2.18 -31.16
CA VAL A 113 35.85 -3.40 -30.33
C VAL A 113 36.30 -4.63 -31.14
N SER A 114 36.75 -5.70 -30.48
CA SER A 114 37.13 -6.97 -31.14
C SER A 114 36.05 -7.49 -32.09
N LYS A 115 36.48 -8.18 -33.16
CA LYS A 115 35.61 -8.83 -34.14
C LYS A 115 34.71 -9.91 -33.52
N ASP A 116 35.11 -10.47 -32.38
CA ASP A 116 34.36 -11.54 -31.68
C ASP A 116 32.94 -11.10 -31.26
N TYR A 117 32.69 -9.79 -31.18
CA TYR A 117 31.40 -9.22 -30.79
C TYR A 117 30.51 -8.80 -31.96
N GLN A 118 30.90 -9.09 -33.21
CA GLN A 118 30.14 -8.65 -34.39
C GLN A 118 28.71 -9.20 -34.41
N ASP A 119 28.51 -10.47 -34.06
CA ASP A 119 27.18 -11.09 -33.96
C ASP A 119 26.29 -10.36 -32.97
N TYR A 120 26.87 -9.99 -31.82
CA TYR A 120 26.19 -9.23 -30.79
C TYR A 120 25.82 -7.81 -31.26
N PHE A 121 26.73 -7.12 -31.95
CA PHE A 121 26.46 -5.79 -32.50
C PHE A 121 25.40 -5.81 -33.61
N VAL A 122 25.31 -6.86 -34.42
CA VAL A 122 24.19 -7.02 -35.36
C VAL A 122 22.87 -7.07 -34.61
N SER A 123 22.79 -7.88 -33.55
CA SER A 123 21.59 -7.99 -32.72
C SER A 123 21.19 -6.64 -32.12
N ILE A 124 22.15 -5.91 -31.51
CA ILE A 124 21.92 -4.57 -30.97
C ILE A 124 21.46 -3.60 -32.06
N CYS A 125 22.22 -3.49 -33.16
CA CYS A 125 21.96 -2.50 -34.20
C CYS A 125 20.64 -2.76 -34.93
N SER A 126 20.20 -4.02 -35.03
CA SER A 126 18.89 -4.38 -35.59
C SER A 126 17.72 -3.91 -34.72
N GLN A 127 17.93 -3.80 -33.41
CA GLN A 127 16.92 -3.37 -32.43
C GLN A 127 17.07 -1.90 -32.02
N ALA A 128 18.23 -1.31 -32.28
CA ALA A 128 18.55 0.06 -31.94
C ALA A 128 17.74 1.04 -32.79
N VAL A 129 16.98 1.91 -32.11
CA VAL A 129 16.24 3.00 -32.77
C VAL A 129 17.20 4.11 -33.25
N ASN A 130 18.39 4.23 -32.63
CA ASN A 130 19.39 5.24 -33.01
C ASN A 130 20.84 4.75 -32.74
N PRO A 131 21.86 5.36 -33.39
CA PRO A 131 23.26 4.96 -33.22
C PRO A 131 23.79 5.14 -31.78
N ARG A 132 23.39 6.20 -31.07
CA ARG A 132 23.83 6.45 -29.69
C ARG A 132 23.38 5.36 -28.72
N PHE A 133 22.20 4.81 -28.97
CA PHE A 133 21.65 3.70 -28.22
C PHE A 133 22.49 2.45 -28.42
N ALA A 134 22.88 2.16 -29.66
CA ALA A 134 23.74 1.04 -29.97
C ALA A 134 25.13 1.20 -29.34
N GLU A 135 25.70 2.41 -29.36
CA GLU A 135 26.96 2.73 -28.66
C GLU A 135 26.84 2.53 -27.15
N CYS A 136 25.75 3.00 -26.54
CA CYS A 136 25.49 2.76 -25.12
C CYS A 136 25.36 1.26 -24.81
N ALA A 137 24.61 0.52 -25.62
CA ALA A 137 24.37 -0.90 -25.40
C ALA A 137 25.66 -1.73 -25.55
N ALA A 138 26.48 -1.40 -26.55
CA ALA A 138 27.79 -2.00 -26.72
C ALA A 138 28.72 -1.67 -25.55
N ASP A 139 28.78 -0.40 -25.12
CA ASP A 139 29.59 0.02 -23.97
C ASP A 139 29.18 -0.71 -22.68
N MET A 140 27.88 -0.86 -22.45
CA MET A 140 27.33 -1.57 -21.28
C MET A 140 27.62 -3.07 -21.33
N TYR A 141 27.64 -3.68 -22.51
CA TYR A 141 28.02 -5.09 -22.65
C TYR A 141 29.51 -5.29 -22.37
N ILE A 142 30.36 -4.48 -23.00
CA ILE A 142 31.83 -4.63 -22.93
C ILE A 142 32.36 -4.24 -21.55
N ASN A 143 31.94 -3.07 -21.05
CA ASN A 143 32.48 -2.49 -19.81
C ASN A 143 31.57 -2.72 -18.60
N GLY A 144 30.30 -3.02 -18.82
CA GLY A 144 29.32 -3.30 -17.76
C GLY A 144 29.00 -4.78 -17.58
N GLY A 145 29.50 -5.67 -18.45
CA GLY A 145 29.23 -7.12 -18.34
C GLY A 145 27.74 -7.46 -18.33
N GLN A 146 26.93 -6.65 -19.01
CA GLN A 146 25.49 -6.81 -19.09
C GLN A 146 25.12 -7.50 -20.40
N GLU A 147 24.59 -8.72 -20.33
CA GLU A 147 24.17 -9.49 -21.50
C GLU A 147 22.74 -9.12 -21.96
N PHE A 148 22.47 -9.35 -23.25
CA PHE A 148 21.20 -8.98 -23.90
C PHE A 148 20.11 -10.06 -23.78
N GLU A 149 20.32 -11.11 -23.00
CA GLU A 149 19.51 -12.32 -23.15
C GLU A 149 18.10 -12.22 -22.55
N ASN A 150 17.78 -11.19 -21.76
CA ASN A 150 16.54 -11.17 -21.01
C ASN A 150 15.77 -9.86 -21.08
N LEU A 151 14.96 -9.71 -22.15
CA LEU A 151 13.95 -8.65 -22.34
C LEU A 151 12.98 -8.49 -21.15
N ARG A 152 12.85 -9.51 -20.29
CA ARG A 152 12.02 -9.46 -19.08
C ARG A 152 12.79 -9.02 -17.82
N ALA A 153 14.11 -9.04 -17.84
CA ALA A 153 14.90 -8.55 -16.73
C ALA A 153 14.80 -7.02 -16.65
N THR A 154 14.54 -6.51 -15.45
CA THR A 154 14.45 -5.06 -15.21
C THR A 154 15.78 -4.32 -15.43
N THR A 155 16.89 -5.06 -15.56
CA THR A 155 18.26 -4.59 -15.79
C THR A 155 18.69 -4.64 -17.25
N ASP A 156 17.78 -4.98 -18.17
CA ASP A 156 18.09 -5.07 -19.60
C ASP A 156 18.81 -3.80 -20.11
N VAL A 157 19.93 -4.01 -20.80
CA VAL A 157 20.74 -2.99 -21.48
C VAL A 157 19.87 -2.09 -22.34
N LEU A 158 18.85 -2.66 -23.00
CA LEU A 158 17.91 -1.86 -23.78
C LEU A 158 17.21 -0.81 -22.93
N ARG A 159 16.74 -1.17 -21.73
CA ARG A 159 16.05 -0.25 -20.83
C ARG A 159 17.01 0.82 -20.29
N LEU A 160 18.23 0.42 -19.93
CA LEU A 160 19.27 1.33 -19.44
C LEU A 160 19.63 2.40 -20.48
N CYS A 161 19.71 2.00 -21.75
CA CYS A 161 20.11 2.89 -22.84
C CYS A 161 18.94 3.65 -23.49
N ARG A 162 17.68 3.21 -23.34
CA ARG A 162 16.51 3.78 -24.04
C ARG A 162 16.23 5.21 -23.63
N ASN A 163 16.50 5.57 -22.38
CA ASN A 163 16.17 6.87 -21.84
C ASN A 163 17.24 7.95 -22.11
N GLN A 164 18.31 7.65 -22.86
CA GLN A 164 19.36 8.58 -23.30
C GLN A 164 20.04 9.47 -22.23
N THR A 165 19.69 9.38 -20.94
CA THR A 165 19.94 10.52 -20.02
C THR A 165 20.53 10.19 -18.67
N ASN A 166 20.82 8.93 -18.34
CA ASN A 166 21.42 8.65 -17.05
C ASN A 166 22.90 8.30 -17.19
N PHE A 167 23.68 9.31 -17.60
CA PHE A 167 25.14 9.22 -17.63
C PHE A 167 25.68 8.76 -16.27
N GLU A 168 25.07 9.23 -15.17
CA GLU A 168 25.43 8.82 -13.81
C GLU A 168 25.12 7.34 -13.57
N LEU A 169 23.95 6.84 -13.98
CA LEU A 169 23.60 5.42 -13.90
C LEU A 169 24.61 4.55 -14.65
N ASN A 170 24.90 4.88 -15.91
CA ASN A 170 25.83 4.09 -16.72
C ASN A 170 27.25 4.14 -16.15
N THR A 171 27.67 5.29 -15.62
CA THR A 171 28.96 5.44 -14.94
C THR A 171 29.02 4.60 -13.67
N CYS A 172 27.96 4.65 -12.85
CA CYS A 172 27.82 3.84 -11.64
C CYS A 172 27.92 2.34 -11.94
N ILE A 173 27.26 1.88 -13.02
CA ILE A 173 27.30 0.46 -13.40
C ILE A 173 28.71 0.04 -13.84
N LYS A 174 29.32 0.81 -14.75
CA LYS A 174 30.68 0.53 -15.22
C LYS A 174 31.69 0.52 -14.08
N ASP A 175 31.59 1.45 -13.14
CA ASP A 175 32.51 1.52 -12.01
C ASP A 175 32.29 0.40 -10.98
N GLY A 176 31.07 -0.09 -10.80
CA GLY A 176 30.83 -1.29 -9.98
C GLY A 176 31.39 -2.55 -10.62
N VAL A 177 31.23 -2.71 -11.93
CA VAL A 177 31.73 -3.88 -12.67
C VAL A 177 33.26 -3.88 -12.75
N ARG A 178 33.90 -2.71 -12.96
CA ARG A 178 35.37 -2.56 -12.86
C ARG A 178 35.92 -2.91 -11.49
N ARG A 179 35.12 -2.76 -10.43
CA ARG A 179 35.46 -3.20 -9.07
C ARG A 179 35.24 -4.70 -8.84
N GLY A 180 34.91 -5.46 -9.88
CA GLY A 180 34.70 -6.91 -9.82
C GLY A 180 33.35 -7.32 -9.21
N GLN A 181 32.41 -6.39 -9.06
CA GLN A 181 31.07 -6.71 -8.56
C GLN A 181 30.22 -7.34 -9.67
N ASN A 182 29.28 -8.21 -9.26
CA ASN A 182 28.33 -8.83 -10.20
C ASN A 182 27.48 -7.74 -10.88
N SER A 183 27.46 -7.75 -12.21
CA SER A 183 26.86 -6.71 -13.04
C SER A 183 25.37 -6.50 -12.71
N ASP A 184 24.61 -7.55 -12.45
CA ASP A 184 23.17 -7.47 -12.12
C ASP A 184 22.88 -6.85 -10.76
N ILE A 185 23.76 -7.07 -9.78
CA ILE A 185 23.63 -6.49 -8.45
C ILE A 185 23.93 -4.98 -8.54
N VAL A 186 25.00 -4.62 -9.24
CA VAL A 186 25.38 -3.23 -9.46
C VAL A 186 24.30 -2.49 -10.24
N ALA A 187 23.80 -3.08 -11.33
CA ALA A 187 22.74 -2.47 -12.14
C ALA A 187 21.49 -2.15 -11.31
N ARG A 188 21.05 -3.08 -10.45
CA ARG A 188 19.92 -2.84 -9.54
C ARG A 188 20.20 -1.72 -8.53
N ALA A 189 21.36 -1.74 -7.88
CA ALA A 189 21.73 -0.72 -6.91
C ALA A 189 21.85 0.68 -7.55
N CYS A 190 22.47 0.76 -8.72
CA CYS A 190 22.61 2.01 -9.46
C CYS A 190 21.27 2.51 -10.00
N LEU A 191 20.39 1.62 -10.49
CA LEU A 191 19.01 1.97 -10.87
C LEU A 191 18.25 2.55 -9.68
N GLU A 192 18.30 1.90 -8.53
CA GLU A 192 17.63 2.38 -7.33
C GLU A 192 18.07 3.78 -6.90
N LYS A 193 19.36 4.10 -7.11
CA LYS A 193 19.97 5.37 -6.73
C LYS A 193 19.74 6.49 -7.75
N HIS A 194 19.88 6.18 -9.04
CA HIS A 194 19.93 7.20 -10.09
C HIS A 194 18.67 7.26 -10.95
N ASP A 195 17.82 6.23 -10.98
CA ASP A 195 16.62 6.23 -11.81
C ASP A 195 15.60 7.30 -11.31
N PRO A 196 15.25 8.29 -12.15
CA PRO A 196 14.35 9.36 -11.76
C PRO A 196 12.92 8.88 -11.50
N GLU A 197 12.46 7.82 -12.17
CA GLU A 197 11.13 7.24 -11.93
C GLU A 197 11.08 6.54 -10.57
N ILE A 198 12.13 5.78 -10.23
CA ILE A 198 12.23 5.13 -8.91
C ILE A 198 12.31 6.18 -7.81
N LYS A 199 13.13 7.23 -8.00
CA LYS A 199 13.23 8.35 -7.06
C LYS A 199 11.89 9.07 -6.89
N ALA A 200 11.21 9.41 -7.99
CA ALA A 200 9.90 10.06 -7.95
C ALA A 200 8.85 9.19 -7.26
N ARG A 201 8.84 7.87 -7.52
CA ARG A 201 7.95 6.92 -6.84
C ARG A 201 8.23 6.87 -5.33
N ARG A 202 9.50 6.87 -4.91
CA ARG A 202 9.86 6.92 -3.48
C ARG A 202 9.43 8.21 -2.82
N GLU A 203 9.63 9.35 -3.47
CA GLU A 203 9.17 10.64 -2.97
C GLU A 203 7.64 10.71 -2.89
N ALA A 204 6.94 10.19 -3.89
CA ALA A 204 5.48 10.08 -3.87
C ALA A 204 4.99 9.20 -2.72
N GLN A 205 5.64 8.06 -2.48
CA GLN A 205 5.32 7.20 -1.32
C GLN A 205 5.58 7.90 0.01
N ARG A 206 6.69 8.65 0.14
CA ARG A 206 6.98 9.43 1.35
C ARG A 206 5.92 10.50 1.60
N ARG A 207 5.51 11.24 0.55
CA ARG A 207 4.44 12.24 0.64
C ARG A 207 3.10 11.61 1.01
N ALA A 208 2.76 10.46 0.43
CA ALA A 208 1.54 9.73 0.76
C ALA A 208 1.56 9.24 2.23
N ALA A 209 2.69 8.72 2.71
CA ALA A 209 2.85 8.30 4.10
C ALA A 209 2.76 9.47 5.08
N GLU A 210 3.34 10.62 4.74
CA GLU A 210 3.25 11.85 5.54
C GLU A 210 1.81 12.38 5.58
N GLN A 211 1.11 12.41 4.45
CA GLN A 211 -0.30 12.78 4.39
C GLN A 211 -1.18 11.84 5.23
N ALA A 212 -0.93 10.53 5.17
CA ALA A 212 -1.65 9.55 5.99
C ALA A 212 -1.44 9.80 7.49
N ARG A 213 -0.20 10.11 7.92
CA ARG A 213 0.10 10.47 9.32
C ARG A 213 -0.62 11.75 9.77
N LEU A 214 -0.64 12.78 8.93
CA LEU A 214 -1.35 14.02 9.22
C LEU A 214 -2.87 13.80 9.31
N GLU A 215 -3.44 12.98 8.42
CA GLU A 215 -4.86 12.64 8.48
C GLU A 215 -5.21 11.84 9.75
N GLU A 216 -4.37 10.88 10.12
CA GLU A 216 -4.53 10.13 11.37
C GLU A 216 -4.48 11.05 12.60
N GLN A 217 -3.53 11.98 12.64
CA GLN A 217 -3.45 12.97 13.71
C GLN A 217 -4.71 13.85 13.78
N ARG A 218 -5.26 14.26 12.64
CA ARG A 218 -6.52 15.02 12.61
C ARG A 218 -7.69 14.20 13.14
N ARG A 219 -7.79 12.92 12.78
CA ARG A 219 -8.83 12.01 13.30
C ARG A 219 -8.71 11.82 14.81
N GLN A 220 -7.49 11.70 15.34
CA GLN A 220 -7.26 11.61 16.78
C GLN A 220 -7.65 12.90 17.51
N GLN A 221 -7.30 14.07 16.97
CA GLN A 221 -7.73 15.36 17.54
C GLN A 221 -9.24 15.54 17.51
N GLU A 222 -9.90 15.14 16.42
CA GLU A 222 -11.36 15.17 16.32
C GLU A 222 -12.02 14.23 17.33
N ALA A 223 -11.51 13.01 17.48
CA ALA A 223 -11.98 12.06 18.48
C ALA A 223 -11.83 12.60 19.91
N GLN A 224 -10.72 13.29 20.21
CA GLN A 224 -10.51 13.93 21.52
C GLN A 224 -11.53 15.04 21.77
N ARG A 225 -11.79 15.91 20.78
CA ARG A 225 -12.80 16.98 20.91
C ARG A 225 -14.20 16.42 21.15
N VAL A 226 -14.56 15.36 20.42
CA VAL A 226 -15.86 14.68 20.61
C VAL A 226 -15.94 14.05 22.00
N ALA A 227 -14.87 13.41 22.47
CA ALA A 227 -14.83 12.82 23.81
C ALA A 227 -14.93 13.88 24.92
N GLU A 228 -14.26 15.01 24.76
CA GLU A 228 -14.34 16.14 25.68
C GLU A 228 -15.76 16.74 25.71
N GLN A 229 -16.38 16.95 24.54
CA GLN A 229 -17.74 17.45 24.44
C GLN A 229 -18.75 16.52 25.14
N ARG A 230 -18.59 15.20 24.98
CA ARG A 230 -19.41 14.20 25.70
C ARG A 230 -19.23 14.27 27.21
N ARG A 231 -18.00 14.53 27.71
CA ARG A 231 -17.76 14.69 29.14
C ARG A 231 -18.47 15.93 29.70
N ILE A 232 -18.41 17.05 28.98
CA ILE A 232 -19.10 18.29 29.38
C ILE A 232 -20.62 18.07 29.39
N GLU A 233 -21.16 17.40 28.37
CA GLU A 233 -22.60 17.12 28.29
C GLU A 233 -23.06 16.20 29.42
N ALA A 234 -22.32 15.12 29.70
CA ALA A 234 -22.60 14.22 30.82
C ALA A 234 -22.56 14.95 32.17
N GLN A 235 -21.62 15.89 32.35
CA GLN A 235 -21.53 16.69 33.58
C GLN A 235 -22.72 17.64 33.74
N ARG A 236 -23.19 18.27 32.64
CA ARG A 236 -24.40 19.09 32.65
C ARG A 236 -25.65 18.28 32.94
N GLU A 237 -25.75 17.07 32.39
CA GLU A 237 -26.87 16.18 32.67
C GLU A 237 -26.87 15.72 34.14
N ALA A 238 -25.71 15.37 34.69
CA ALA A 238 -25.57 15.04 36.11
C ALA A 238 -25.97 16.21 37.03
N GLN A 239 -25.58 17.45 36.69
CA GLN A 239 -26.03 18.64 37.43
C GLN A 239 -27.56 18.82 37.38
N ARG A 240 -28.18 18.64 36.21
CA ARG A 240 -29.65 18.75 36.09
C ARG A 240 -30.37 17.71 36.94
N ARG A 241 -29.91 16.46 36.93
CA ARG A 241 -30.49 15.39 37.76
C ARG A 241 -30.31 15.69 39.26
N ALA A 242 -29.16 16.25 39.66
CA ALA A 242 -28.94 16.64 41.06
C ALA A 242 -29.84 17.81 41.48
N GLU A 243 -30.09 18.80 40.61
CA GLU A 243 -31.02 19.90 40.88
C GLU A 243 -32.48 19.39 40.97
N GLU A 244 -32.88 18.50 40.06
CA GLU A 244 -34.22 17.89 40.08
C GLU A 244 -34.46 17.08 41.35
N GLN A 245 -33.48 16.30 41.81
CA GLN A 245 -33.55 15.61 43.09
C GLN A 245 -33.70 16.57 44.27
N ARG A 246 -32.97 17.70 44.28
CA ARG A 246 -33.13 18.72 45.33
C ARG A 246 -34.53 19.34 45.34
N ARG A 247 -35.11 19.62 44.16
CA ARG A 247 -36.49 20.12 44.07
C ARG A 247 -37.51 19.11 44.59
N LEU A 248 -37.34 17.82 44.26
CA LEU A 248 -38.20 16.76 44.77
C LEU A 248 -38.07 16.59 46.30
N GLU A 249 -36.85 16.69 46.85
CA GLU A 249 -36.64 16.62 48.29
C GLU A 249 -37.26 17.84 49.01
N GLU A 250 -37.10 19.04 48.45
CA GLU A 250 -37.71 20.26 48.98
C GLU A 250 -39.24 20.19 48.96
N GLN A 251 -39.83 19.67 47.87
CA GLN A 251 -41.27 19.45 47.78
C GLN A 251 -41.75 18.41 48.81
N ARG A 252 -40.99 17.33 49.04
CA ARG A 252 -41.26 16.36 50.12
C ARG A 252 -41.22 17.03 51.49
N ARG A 253 -40.24 17.88 51.76
CA ARG A 253 -40.15 18.63 53.02
C ARG A 253 -41.37 19.53 53.20
N GLN A 254 -41.74 20.32 52.19
CA GLN A 254 -42.94 21.19 52.26
C GLN A 254 -44.23 20.40 52.51
N SER A 255 -44.43 19.27 51.82
CA SER A 255 -45.57 18.37 52.06
C SER A 255 -45.56 17.81 53.50
N GLN A 256 -44.39 17.45 54.01
CA GLN A 256 -44.25 16.96 55.38
C GLN A 256 -44.57 18.05 56.42
N THR A 257 -44.16 19.29 56.19
CA THR A 257 -44.52 20.43 57.06
C THR A 257 -46.02 20.70 57.02
N GLN A 258 -46.65 20.68 55.85
CA GLN A 258 -48.10 20.86 55.72
C GLN A 258 -48.87 19.74 56.44
N ASN A 259 -48.45 18.48 56.30
CA ASN A 259 -49.06 17.36 57.01
C ASN A 259 -48.90 17.48 58.53
N GLN A 260 -47.73 17.93 59.03
CA GLN A 260 -47.54 18.19 60.46
C GLN A 260 -48.41 19.35 60.96
N GLU A 261 -48.55 20.42 60.18
CA GLU A 261 -49.42 21.54 60.54
C GLU A 261 -50.89 21.12 60.53
N GLN A 262 -51.32 20.33 59.55
CA GLN A 262 -52.66 19.76 59.49
C GLN A 262 -52.92 18.80 60.66
N ALA A 263 -51.95 17.96 61.02
CA ALA A 263 -52.03 17.11 62.21
C ALA A 263 -52.15 17.93 63.50
N ARG A 264 -51.38 19.03 63.64
CA ARG A 264 -51.52 19.96 64.78
C ARG A 264 -52.89 20.62 64.82
N ARG A 265 -53.43 21.07 63.68
CA ARG A 265 -54.78 21.64 63.62
C ARG A 265 -55.84 20.60 64.00
N GLN A 266 -55.70 19.35 63.59
CA GLN A 266 -56.59 18.27 64.00
C GLN A 266 -56.47 17.95 65.50
N GLU A 267 -55.27 17.98 66.07
CA GLU A 267 -55.06 17.80 67.51
C GLU A 267 -55.63 18.98 68.32
N GLU A 268 -55.48 20.20 67.82
CA GLU A 268 -56.06 21.41 68.42
C GLU A 268 -57.59 21.39 68.36
N LEU A 269 -58.17 20.94 67.25
CA LEU A 269 -59.62 20.68 67.14
C LEU A 269 -60.07 19.60 68.13
N ARG A 270 -59.32 18.50 68.30
CA ARG A 270 -59.63 17.48 69.31
C ARG A 270 -59.52 18.03 70.73
N LYS A 271 -58.55 18.89 71.03
CA LYS A 271 -58.44 19.57 72.33
C LYS A 271 -59.59 20.54 72.56
N GLN A 272 -60.04 21.27 71.53
CA GLN A 272 -61.23 22.11 71.62
C GLN A 272 -62.50 21.27 71.81
N GLU A 273 -62.63 20.14 71.14
CA GLU A 273 -63.77 19.23 71.30
C GLU A 273 -63.75 18.54 72.67
N GLU A 274 -62.59 18.14 73.18
CA GLU A 274 -62.43 17.67 74.57
C GLU A 274 -62.69 18.76 75.60
N ALA A 275 -62.27 20.00 75.35
CA ALA A 275 -62.60 21.13 76.22
C ALA A 275 -64.10 21.43 76.19
N ARG A 276 -64.75 21.27 75.03
CA ARG A 276 -66.19 21.43 74.87
C ARG A 276 -66.95 20.30 75.56
N LYS A 277 -66.49 19.06 75.44
CA LYS A 277 -67.00 17.90 76.22
C LYS A 277 -66.79 18.07 77.70
N LYS A 278 -65.64 18.58 78.17
CA LYS A 278 -65.40 18.89 79.58
C LYS A 278 -66.26 20.04 80.08
N ALA A 279 -66.57 21.04 79.25
CA ALA A 279 -67.51 22.11 79.58
C ALA A 279 -68.97 21.63 79.61
N GLU A 280 -69.34 20.70 78.72
CA GLU A 280 -70.65 20.04 78.69
C GLU A 280 -70.81 19.04 79.85
N GLU A 281 -69.74 18.33 80.21
CA GLU A 281 -69.67 17.47 81.40
C GLU A 281 -69.63 18.29 82.69
N GLN A 282 -69.02 19.49 82.70
CA GLN A 282 -69.13 20.44 83.81
C GLN A 282 -70.54 21.02 83.92
N LYS A 283 -71.26 21.24 82.81
CA LYS A 283 -72.68 21.60 82.84
C LYS A 283 -73.56 20.44 83.34
N ARG A 284 -73.29 19.20 82.92
CA ARG A 284 -73.97 18.01 83.47
C ARG A 284 -73.63 17.77 84.95
N LYS A 285 -72.41 18.04 85.39
CA LYS A 285 -72.02 17.98 86.81
C LYS A 285 -72.67 19.11 87.61
N GLN A 286 -72.83 20.32 87.05
CA GLN A 286 -73.63 21.38 87.69
C GLN A 286 -75.14 21.05 87.80
N GLU A 287 -75.68 20.16 86.96
CA GLU A 287 -77.04 19.62 87.12
C GLU A 287 -77.14 18.39 88.03
N GLU A 288 -76.10 17.55 88.11
CA GLU A 288 -76.07 16.42 89.05
C GLU A 288 -75.66 16.81 90.48
N ASP A 289 -74.96 17.92 90.69
CA ASP A 289 -74.50 18.40 92.01
C ASP A 289 -75.56 19.18 92.82
N LYS A 290 -76.86 19.02 92.50
CA LYS A 290 -77.97 19.29 93.43
C LYS A 290 -78.48 18.01 94.12
N LYS A 291 -77.91 16.84 93.84
CA LYS A 291 -78.23 15.59 94.54
C LYS A 291 -76.97 14.82 94.90
N LYS A 292 -76.63 14.91 96.19
CA LYS A 292 -75.69 14.06 96.95
C LYS A 292 -74.23 14.40 96.60
N GLY A 293 -73.44 15.03 97.46
CA GLY A 293 -73.37 14.87 98.91
C GLY A 293 -72.49 13.66 99.26
N SER A 294 -71.33 13.93 99.88
CA SER A 294 -70.39 13.00 100.57
C SER A 294 -69.65 11.98 99.66
N SER A 295 -68.35 11.66 99.78
CA SER A 295 -67.32 11.87 100.83
C SER A 295 -65.94 11.32 100.37
N SER A 296 -64.86 11.92 100.93
CA SER A 296 -63.58 11.31 101.44
C SER A 296 -62.61 10.52 100.53
N SER A 297 -61.37 11.04 100.32
CA SER A 297 -60.06 10.58 100.91
C SER A 297 -59.39 9.39 100.17
N SER A 298 -58.08 9.20 99.95
CA SER A 298 -56.80 9.69 100.51
C SER A 298 -55.61 9.04 99.75
N GLY A 299 -54.44 9.73 99.71
CA GLY A 299 -53.07 9.16 99.65
C GLY A 299 -52.59 8.47 98.36
N THR A 300 -51.31 8.21 98.06
CA THR A 300 -49.95 8.54 98.57
C THR A 300 -48.98 7.79 97.60
N SER A 301 -47.70 8.20 97.53
CA SER A 301 -46.49 7.45 97.09
C SER A 301 -46.19 7.23 95.59
N THR A 302 -44.96 7.02 95.09
CA THR A 302 -43.54 7.27 95.48
C THR A 302 -42.70 6.66 94.34
N GLY A 303 -41.65 7.36 93.86
CA GLY A 303 -40.46 6.77 93.18
C GLY A 303 -40.68 6.10 91.81
N SER A 304 -39.68 5.73 91.02
CA SER A 304 -38.22 5.89 91.02
C SER A 304 -37.73 5.12 89.77
N THR A 305 -36.57 5.52 89.21
CA THR A 305 -35.58 4.66 88.50
C THR A 305 -36.02 3.91 87.22
N GLY A 306 -35.26 3.74 86.15
CA GLY A 306 -33.83 3.89 85.87
C GLY A 306 -33.46 2.92 84.73
N SER A 307 -32.44 3.26 83.92
CA SER A 307 -31.52 2.36 83.20
C SER A 307 -32.10 1.43 82.11
N THR A 308 -31.50 1.26 80.93
CA THR A 308 -30.34 0.38 80.68
C THR A 308 -30.05 0.44 79.15
N SER A 309 -28.98 1.08 78.66
CA SER A 309 -27.72 0.46 78.18
C SER A 309 -27.80 -0.97 77.60
N THR A 310 -27.55 -1.12 76.30
CA THR A 310 -26.86 -2.33 75.77
C THR A 310 -26.07 -1.99 74.52
N ASN A 311 -24.75 -1.93 74.71
CA ASN A 311 -23.73 -2.20 73.70
C ASN A 311 -23.85 -3.66 73.23
N SER A 312 -23.56 -3.92 71.95
CA SER A 312 -22.87 -5.09 71.36
C SER A 312 -23.12 -5.02 69.85
N GLY A 313 -22.13 -4.87 68.96
CA GLY A 313 -20.81 -5.48 68.98
C GLY A 313 -20.86 -6.81 68.23
N THR A 314 -19.94 -6.94 67.27
CA THR A 314 -19.44 -8.18 66.65
C THR A 314 -19.95 -8.55 65.26
N GLY A 315 -19.09 -8.16 64.30
CA GLY A 315 -18.66 -8.86 63.09
C GLY A 315 -19.43 -10.05 62.54
N SER A 316 -19.65 -10.00 61.22
CA SER A 316 -19.45 -11.20 60.41
C SER A 316 -18.78 -10.83 59.09
N THR A 317 -17.64 -11.47 58.89
CA THR A 317 -16.81 -11.47 57.70
C THR A 317 -17.41 -12.39 56.64
N THR A 318 -17.69 -11.85 55.46
CA THR A 318 -17.69 -12.58 54.18
C THR A 318 -17.10 -11.60 53.17
N LYS A 319 -15.79 -11.65 52.89
CA LYS A 319 -15.26 -12.37 51.71
C LYS A 319 -16.27 -12.37 50.57
N THR A 320 -16.00 -11.61 49.51
CA THR A 320 -15.83 -12.10 48.13
C THR A 320 -15.83 -10.90 47.15
N GLU A 321 -14.76 -10.87 46.34
CA GLU A 321 -14.58 -10.20 45.02
C GLU A 321 -14.32 -8.69 44.95
N GLU A 322 -13.03 -8.37 44.84
CA GLU A 322 -12.48 -7.19 44.17
C GLU A 322 -12.95 -7.10 42.70
N PRO A 323 -13.45 -5.95 42.23
CA PRO A 323 -13.40 -5.63 40.81
C PRO A 323 -12.03 -5.03 40.46
N GLY A 324 -11.16 -5.90 39.94
CA GLY A 324 -10.21 -5.61 38.87
C GLY A 324 -9.49 -4.27 38.90
N VAL A 325 -8.33 -4.25 39.57
CA VAL A 325 -7.23 -3.37 39.19
C VAL A 325 -6.76 -3.77 37.79
N ILE A 326 -7.06 -2.94 36.81
CA ILE A 326 -6.54 -3.07 35.45
C ILE A 326 -5.00 -2.92 35.54
N PRO A 327 -4.20 -3.90 35.10
CA PRO A 327 -2.75 -3.76 35.09
C PRO A 327 -2.35 -2.64 34.11
N PRO A 328 -1.30 -1.85 34.42
CA PRO A 328 -0.76 -0.90 33.47
C PRO A 328 -0.28 -1.64 32.20
N PRO A 329 -0.40 -1.02 31.02
CA PRO A 329 0.07 -1.62 29.78
C PRO A 329 1.58 -1.90 29.88
N PRO A 330 2.08 -2.97 29.23
CA PRO A 330 3.50 -3.28 29.23
C PRO A 330 4.26 -2.11 28.60
N THR A 331 5.14 -1.50 29.40
CA THR A 331 6.18 -0.61 28.92
C THR A 331 7.10 -1.46 28.04
N THR A 332 6.90 -1.42 26.74
CA THR A 332 7.89 -1.92 25.78
C THR A 332 9.08 -0.97 25.85
N THR A 333 10.08 -1.35 26.64
CA THR A 333 11.44 -0.83 26.51
C THR A 333 11.92 -1.12 25.09
N ILE A 334 11.96 -0.05 24.29
CA ILE A 334 12.63 -0.01 22.99
C ILE A 334 14.12 0.18 23.31
N ASP A 335 14.78 -0.92 23.69
CA ASP A 335 16.23 -1.00 23.91
C ASP A 335 16.81 -2.18 23.10
N ASP A 336 16.38 -2.31 21.84
CA ASP A 336 17.03 -3.17 20.85
C ASP A 336 16.94 -2.50 19.48
N LEU A 337 17.73 -1.42 19.33
CA LEU A 337 18.15 -0.95 18.01
C LEU A 337 19.56 -1.49 17.78
N PRO A 338 19.82 -2.24 16.70
CA PRO A 338 21.18 -2.62 16.35
C PRO A 338 21.99 -1.35 16.08
N ALA A 339 23.16 -1.28 16.71
CA ALA A 339 24.18 -0.28 16.41
C ALA A 339 24.49 -0.34 14.91
N PHE A 340 24.30 0.78 14.22
CA PHE A 340 24.90 1.00 12.91
C PHE A 340 26.35 1.39 13.16
N ASP A 341 27.25 0.43 12.96
CA ASP A 341 28.65 0.71 12.66
C ASP A 341 28.76 1.17 11.20
N GLU A 342 29.42 2.33 11.04
CA GLU A 342 30.00 3.00 9.84
C GLU A 342 29.13 3.32 8.61
#